data_AF-A0A0T6B392-F1
#
_entry.id   AF-A0A0T6B392-F1
#
_cell.length_a   1.000
_cell.length_b   1.000
_cell.length_c   1.000
_cell.angle_alpha   90.00
_cell.angle_beta   90.00
_cell.angle_gamma   90.00
#
_symmetry.space_group_name_H-M   'P 1'
#
loop_
_entity.id
_entity.type
_entity.pdbx_description
1 polymer ?
#
loop_
_entity_poly.entity_id
_entity_poly.type
_entity_poly.pdbx_seq_one_letter_code
_entity_poly.pdbx_strand_id
1 'polypeptide(L)'
;MQIDRTCTFLFEYIRHYSCKLMSNTKSYRMFCISQLKVHHSMFYTTYFYLATTDAPIIGILSQETFSVNDFFPQQEFHSFIAASYVKFVESAGARAVPIMIGREKEYYEDLVNCTNGILFPGGATYFNQSNGYADAGQIIYNLAVNINNEGHYYPLWGTCLGMELLIYVALNGREVRSDCSAKRISTSLNFKTDIETSKLFRNAPSGMLDKLSRSKIVYNSNIFCLPEETFEQNGLLKDWRILATSKDRNNFEFVSVFESRKYPFYGVQFHPEKANFEFREQGDIPHSLDAIT
;
A
#
# COMPACT_ATOMS: atom_id res chain seq x y z
N MET A 1 -15.56 -12.97 2.81
CA MET A 1 -15.22 -13.44 4.15
C MET A 1 -15.98 -12.58 5.14
N GLN A 2 -16.86 -13.18 5.95
CA GLN A 2 -17.40 -12.52 7.12
C GLN A 2 -16.22 -12.40 8.09
N ILE A 3 -15.78 -11.19 8.43
CA ILE A 3 -14.77 -10.98 9.48
C ILE A 3 -15.27 -11.77 10.68
N ASP A 4 -14.48 -12.74 11.16
CA ASP A 4 -14.91 -13.59 12.26
C ASP A 4 -15.22 -12.70 13.47
N ARG A 5 -16.38 -12.93 14.11
CA ARG A 5 -16.88 -12.10 15.22
C ARG A 5 -16.02 -12.25 16.49
N THR A 6 -14.93 -13.01 16.40
CA THR A 6 -13.95 -13.35 17.44
C THR A 6 -12.64 -12.54 17.33
N CYS A 7 -12.57 -11.50 16.49
CA CYS A 7 -11.43 -10.57 16.43
C CYS A 7 -11.23 -9.69 17.69
N THR A 8 -11.46 -10.25 18.88
CA THR A 8 -11.15 -9.65 20.19
C THR A 8 -9.69 -9.22 20.27
N PHE A 9 -8.79 -10.00 19.66
CA PHE A 9 -7.36 -9.67 19.53
C PHE A 9 -7.13 -8.29 18.91
N LEU A 10 -7.82 -7.95 17.80
CA LEU A 10 -7.65 -6.66 17.14
C LEU A 10 -8.12 -5.50 18.01
N PHE A 11 -9.21 -5.69 18.77
CA PHE A 11 -9.74 -4.67 19.68
C PHE A 11 -8.83 -4.44 20.89
N GLU A 12 -8.27 -5.50 21.49
CA GLU A 12 -7.29 -5.39 22.56
C GLU A 12 -5.98 -4.76 22.06
N TYR A 13 -5.55 -5.14 20.85
CA TYR A 13 -4.37 -4.61 20.19
C TYR A 13 -4.51 -3.11 19.85
N ILE A 14 -5.62 -2.68 19.24
CA ILE A 14 -5.88 -1.24 18.98
C ILE A 14 -5.94 -0.45 20.30
N ARG A 15 -6.52 -1.03 21.37
CA ARG A 15 -6.53 -0.41 22.70
C ARG A 15 -5.12 -0.25 23.29
N HIS A 16 -4.24 -1.22 23.10
CA HIS A 16 -2.91 -1.21 23.70
C HIS A 16 -1.90 -0.32 22.94
N TYR A 17 -2.05 -0.20 21.61
CA TYR A 17 -1.09 0.47 20.73
C TYR A 17 -1.61 1.79 20.13
N SER A 18 -2.65 2.39 20.74
CA SER A 18 -3.15 3.71 20.36
C SER A 18 -2.00 4.72 20.33
N CYS A 19 -1.79 5.31 19.15
CA CYS A 19 -0.69 6.20 18.84
C CYS A 19 -0.61 7.38 19.84
N LYS A 20 0.57 7.59 20.43
CA LYS A 20 0.83 8.74 21.31
C LYS A 20 0.99 10.00 20.44
N LEU A 21 -0.13 10.58 20.03
CA LEU A 21 -0.17 11.88 19.36
C LEU A 21 0.29 12.97 20.33
N MET A 22 1.52 13.46 20.17
CA MET A 22 1.91 14.73 20.77
C MET A 22 1.26 15.87 19.97
N SER A 23 0.08 16.31 20.41
CA SER A 23 -0.49 17.58 19.95
C SER A 23 -0.11 18.69 20.92
N ASN A 24 0.80 19.55 20.48
CA ASN A 24 0.96 20.88 21.05
C ASN A 24 0.38 21.84 20.01
N THR A 25 -0.88 22.27 20.22
CA THR A 25 -1.39 23.65 20.05
C THR A 25 -2.86 23.75 19.59
N LYS A 26 -3.57 24.55 20.40
CA LYS A 26 -4.74 25.42 20.18
C LYS A 26 -5.98 24.89 19.45
N SER A 27 -7.05 24.86 20.25
CA SER A 27 -8.46 24.59 19.94
C SER A 27 -8.98 25.28 18.67
N TYR A 28 -9.52 24.48 17.76
CA TYR A 28 -10.57 24.87 16.83
C TYR A 28 -11.74 23.90 17.01
N ARG A 29 -12.93 24.41 17.31
CA ARG A 29 -14.15 23.61 17.40
C ARG A 29 -14.64 23.31 15.98
N MET A 30 -14.57 22.04 15.59
CA MET A 30 -15.19 21.53 14.36
C MET A 30 -16.47 20.78 14.76
N PHE A 31 -17.61 21.19 14.20
CA PHE A 31 -18.88 20.48 14.31
C PHE A 31 -19.01 19.55 13.09
N CYS A 32 -18.99 18.23 13.29
CA CYS A 32 -19.38 17.26 12.26
C CYS A 32 -20.83 16.84 12.52
N ILE A 33 -21.71 17.05 11.55
CA ILE A 33 -23.07 16.50 11.54
C ILE A 33 -23.02 15.21 10.73
N SER A 34 -23.38 14.08 11.35
CA SER A 34 -23.75 12.86 10.64
C SER A 34 -25.24 12.58 10.87
N GLN A 35 -26.08 12.89 9.88
CA GLN A 35 -27.42 12.31 9.80
C GLN A 35 -27.80 12.06 8.35
N LEU A 36 -28.18 10.81 8.06
CA LEU A 36 -29.23 10.47 7.10
C LEU A 36 -29.99 9.28 7.67
N LYS A 37 -31.21 9.55 8.18
CA LYS A 37 -32.26 8.55 8.41
C LYS A 37 -32.91 8.25 7.05
N VAL A 38 -33.06 6.98 6.68
CA VAL A 38 -33.90 6.57 5.55
C VAL A 38 -34.97 5.58 6.05
N HIS A 39 -36.23 5.89 5.76
CA HIS A 39 -37.42 5.11 6.11
C HIS A 39 -37.54 3.83 5.25
N HIS A 40 -38.04 2.75 5.85
CA HIS A 40 -38.25 1.43 5.24
C HIS A 40 -39.51 1.33 4.38
N SER A 41 -39.44 0.62 3.25
CA SER A 41 -40.53 -0.19 2.69
C SER A 41 -39.98 -1.56 2.26
N MET A 42 -40.59 -2.64 2.73
CA MET A 42 -40.14 -4.03 2.54
C MET A 42 -40.59 -4.61 1.20
N PHE A 43 -39.64 -5.05 0.38
CA PHE A 43 -39.85 -6.04 -0.69
C PHE A 43 -38.82 -7.16 -0.49
N TYR A 44 -39.29 -8.41 -0.31
CA TYR A 44 -38.41 -9.56 -0.14
C TYR A 44 -37.96 -10.08 -1.52
N THR A 45 -36.78 -9.64 -1.93
CA THR A 45 -35.99 -10.30 -2.97
C THR A 45 -34.81 -10.96 -2.27
N THR A 46 -34.64 -12.28 -2.42
CA THR A 46 -33.45 -12.99 -1.94
C THR A 46 -32.24 -12.54 -2.76
N TYR A 47 -31.59 -11.46 -2.31
CA TYR A 47 -30.26 -11.07 -2.73
C TYR A 47 -29.25 -11.96 -2.00
N PHE A 48 -28.38 -12.64 -2.74
CA PHE A 48 -27.09 -13.04 -2.20
C PHE A 48 -26.35 -11.75 -1.83
N TYR A 49 -26.48 -11.29 -0.58
CA TYR A 49 -25.67 -10.19 -0.07
C TYR A 49 -24.23 -10.69 -0.01
N LEU A 50 -23.40 -10.26 -0.97
CA LEU A 50 -22.00 -10.05 -0.67
C LEU A 50 -22.00 -9.11 0.53
N ALA A 51 -21.57 -9.58 1.69
CA ALA A 51 -21.44 -8.74 2.87
C ALA A 51 -20.35 -7.70 2.58
N THR A 52 -20.76 -6.56 2.04
CA THR A 52 -19.93 -5.37 1.89
C THR A 52 -19.77 -4.78 3.29
N THR A 53 -18.53 -4.57 3.73
CA THR A 53 -18.27 -3.80 4.94
C THR A 53 -18.20 -2.33 4.57
N ASP A 54 -19.01 -1.50 5.21
CA ASP A 54 -18.99 -0.04 5.01
C ASP A 54 -17.75 0.62 5.65
N ALA A 55 -16.93 -0.15 6.37
CA ALA A 55 -15.70 0.32 7.00
C ALA A 55 -14.61 -0.78 6.95
N PRO A 56 -13.96 -1.00 5.80
CA PRO A 56 -12.90 -2.01 5.69
C PRO A 56 -11.74 -1.71 6.64
N ILE A 57 -11.09 -2.76 7.15
CA ILE A 57 -9.89 -2.67 7.98
C ILE A 57 -8.70 -3.07 7.12
N ILE A 58 -7.73 -2.18 6.96
CA ILE A 58 -6.53 -2.43 6.18
C ILE A 58 -5.32 -2.48 7.12
N GLY A 59 -4.60 -3.60 7.07
CA GLY A 59 -3.34 -3.74 7.77
C GLY A 59 -2.23 -2.96 7.07
N ILE A 60 -1.34 -2.32 7.82
CA ILE A 60 -0.17 -1.61 7.28
C ILE A 60 1.08 -2.22 7.92
N LEU A 61 1.94 -2.83 7.10
CA LEU A 61 3.15 -3.48 7.57
C LEU A 61 4.19 -2.45 8.06
N SER A 62 4.63 -2.58 9.31
CA SER A 62 5.75 -1.80 9.86
C SER A 62 7.08 -2.27 9.29
N GLN A 63 8.13 -1.48 9.46
CA GLN A 63 9.48 -1.80 8.99
C GLN A 63 10.53 -1.40 10.05
N GLU A 64 11.75 -1.90 9.91
CA GLU A 64 12.88 -1.59 10.79
C GLU A 64 13.18 -0.09 10.85
N THR A 65 13.73 0.36 11.98
CA THR A 65 13.93 1.79 12.29
C THR A 65 15.22 2.40 11.74
N PHE A 66 16.01 1.69 10.93
CA PHE A 66 17.31 2.16 10.43
C PHE A 66 17.26 3.57 9.81
N SER A 67 16.19 3.87 9.07
CA SER A 67 16.02 5.15 8.38
C SER A 67 15.49 6.30 9.25
N VAL A 68 15.04 5.99 10.48
CA VAL A 68 14.42 6.95 11.40
C VAL A 68 15.09 7.01 12.77
N ASN A 69 16.13 6.20 13.00
CA ASN A 69 16.79 6.07 14.30
C ASN A 69 17.30 7.43 14.83
N ASP A 70 17.82 8.27 13.93
CA ASP A 70 18.33 9.61 14.28
C ASP A 70 17.25 10.55 14.82
N PHE A 71 15.97 10.32 14.53
CA PHE A 71 14.87 11.11 15.08
C PHE A 71 14.53 10.74 16.52
N PHE A 72 14.96 9.56 16.99
CA PHE A 72 14.61 9.02 18.31
C PHE A 72 15.82 8.42 19.05
N PRO A 73 16.92 9.18 19.24
CA PRO A 73 18.20 8.65 19.72
C PRO A 73 18.19 8.11 21.16
N GLN A 74 17.11 8.36 21.91
CA GLN A 74 16.97 7.95 23.32
C GLN A 74 15.91 6.86 23.53
N GLN A 75 15.33 6.31 22.45
CA GLN A 75 14.26 5.32 22.53
C GLN A 75 14.56 4.15 21.59
N GLU A 76 14.56 2.94 22.15
CA GLU A 76 14.67 1.72 21.33
C GLU A 76 13.30 1.37 20.78
N PHE A 77 13.09 1.70 19.50
CA PHE A 77 11.94 1.27 18.74
C PHE A 77 12.33 0.16 17.76
N HIS A 78 11.59 -0.94 17.79
CA HIS A 78 11.84 -2.09 16.90
C HIS A 78 11.37 -1.85 15.46
N SER A 79 10.25 -1.16 15.28
CA SER A 79 9.69 -0.89 13.95
C SER A 79 8.88 0.41 13.92
N PHE A 80 8.59 0.91 12.72
CA PHE A 80 7.78 2.11 12.51
C PHE A 80 6.88 2.01 11.28
N ILE A 81 5.87 2.89 11.21
CA ILE A 81 5.03 3.15 10.04
C ILE A 81 4.98 4.67 9.86
N ALA A 82 5.22 5.16 8.64
CA ALA A 82 5.03 6.58 8.33
C ALA A 82 3.54 6.93 8.37
N ALA A 83 3.19 8.01 9.06
CA ALA A 83 1.80 8.42 9.28
C ALA A 83 1.06 8.75 7.97
N SER A 84 1.77 9.09 6.89
CA SER A 84 1.18 9.31 5.58
C SER A 84 0.42 8.08 5.05
N TYR A 85 0.89 6.85 5.31
CA TYR A 85 0.18 5.63 4.90
C TYR A 85 -1.11 5.41 5.68
N VAL A 86 -1.11 5.74 6.97
CA VAL A 86 -2.33 5.68 7.81
C VAL A 86 -3.37 6.65 7.27
N LYS A 87 -2.97 7.92 7.04
CA LYS A 87 -3.85 8.95 6.46
C LYS A 87 -4.33 8.58 5.06
N PHE A 88 -3.48 7.97 4.24
CA PHE A 88 -3.84 7.50 2.90
C PHE A 88 -4.96 6.46 2.95
N VAL A 89 -4.82 5.43 3.78
CA VAL A 89 -5.85 4.41 4.02
C VAL A 89 -7.13 5.03 4.57
N GLU A 90 -7.03 5.90 5.57
CA GLU A 90 -8.20 6.55 6.20
C GLU A 90 -8.93 7.50 5.25
N SER A 91 -8.22 8.22 4.38
CA SER A 91 -8.80 9.13 3.40
C SER A 91 -9.67 8.40 2.36
N ALA A 92 -9.40 7.11 2.12
CA ALA A 92 -10.20 6.24 1.27
C ALA A 92 -11.40 5.59 2.00
N GLY A 93 -11.67 5.93 3.27
CA GLY A 93 -12.79 5.42 4.05
C GLY A 93 -12.51 4.11 4.79
N ALA A 94 -11.25 3.67 4.89
CA ALA A 94 -10.86 2.48 5.64
C ALA A 94 -10.34 2.80 7.05
N ARG A 95 -10.31 1.81 7.94
CA ARG A 95 -9.60 1.87 9.22
C ARG A 95 -8.22 1.23 9.06
N ALA A 96 -7.19 1.88 9.57
CA ALA A 96 -5.83 1.33 9.53
C ALA A 96 -5.50 0.53 10.79
N VAL A 97 -4.79 -0.59 10.64
CA VAL A 97 -4.23 -1.37 11.75
C VAL A 97 -2.73 -1.61 11.52
N PRO A 98 -1.86 -1.30 12.49
CA PRO A 98 -0.42 -1.53 12.33
C PRO A 98 -0.09 -3.03 12.46
N ILE A 99 0.69 -3.55 11.51
CA ILE A 99 1.21 -4.92 11.53
C ILE A 99 2.69 -4.88 11.92
N MET A 100 3.04 -5.52 13.04
CA MET A 100 4.42 -5.59 13.52
C MET A 100 5.22 -6.62 12.73
N ILE A 101 6.48 -6.29 12.45
CA ILE A 101 7.49 -7.28 11.99
C ILE A 101 8.00 -8.10 13.18
N GLY A 102 8.75 -9.17 12.91
CA GLY A 102 9.39 -10.00 13.92
C GLY A 102 8.45 -10.79 14.82
N ARG A 103 7.22 -11.04 14.35
CA ARG A 103 6.23 -11.88 15.00
C ARG A 103 6.21 -13.29 14.39
N GLU A 104 5.69 -14.25 15.14
CA GLU A 104 5.47 -15.63 14.69
C GLU A 104 4.36 -15.71 13.64
N LYS A 105 4.30 -16.83 12.89
CA LYS A 105 3.35 -17.03 11.78
C LYS A 105 1.89 -16.86 12.22
N GLU A 106 1.55 -17.37 13.41
CA GLU A 106 0.20 -17.34 13.98
C GLU A 106 -0.33 -15.91 14.12
N TYR A 107 0.54 -14.95 14.46
CA TYR A 107 0.17 -13.54 14.53
C TYR A 107 -0.30 -12.99 13.18
N TYR A 108 0.36 -13.37 12.08
CA TYR A 108 -0.03 -12.94 10.75
C TYR A 108 -1.28 -13.68 10.25
N GLU A 109 -1.47 -14.94 10.65
CA GLU A 109 -2.70 -15.70 10.40
C GLU A 109 -3.91 -15.02 11.04
N ASP A 110 -3.81 -14.62 12.31
CA ASP A 110 -4.85 -13.87 13.01
C ASP A 110 -5.15 -12.53 12.33
N LEU A 111 -4.11 -11.82 11.87
CA LEU A 111 -4.27 -10.54 11.18
C LEU A 111 -5.00 -10.65 9.85
N VAL A 112 -4.66 -11.64 9.01
CA VAL A 112 -5.33 -11.79 7.70
C VAL A 112 -6.78 -12.22 7.86
N ASN A 113 -7.11 -12.95 8.93
CA ASN A 113 -8.49 -13.32 9.26
C ASN A 113 -9.32 -12.12 9.76
N CYS A 114 -8.68 -11.11 10.34
CA CYS A 114 -9.33 -9.95 10.94
C CYS A 114 -9.25 -8.67 10.12
N THR A 115 -8.60 -8.68 8.96
CA THR A 115 -8.48 -7.53 8.06
C THR A 115 -9.07 -7.83 6.68
N ASN A 116 -9.25 -6.79 5.88
CA ASN A 116 -9.85 -6.87 4.54
C ASN A 116 -8.81 -6.71 3.43
N GLY A 117 -7.53 -6.59 3.77
CA GLY A 117 -6.43 -6.32 2.86
C GLY A 117 -5.23 -5.76 3.61
N ILE A 118 -4.06 -5.81 2.98
CA ILE A 118 -2.81 -5.35 3.59
C ILE A 118 -2.04 -4.44 2.63
N LEU A 119 -1.46 -3.37 3.18
CA LEU A 119 -0.57 -2.43 2.53
C LEU A 119 0.87 -2.67 3.01
N PHE A 120 1.77 -2.92 2.05
CA PHE A 120 3.22 -2.94 2.20
C PHE A 120 3.78 -1.55 1.85
N PRO A 121 4.16 -0.73 2.84
CA PRO A 121 4.58 0.64 2.58
C PRO A 121 5.96 0.72 1.94
N GLY A 122 6.28 1.90 1.42
CA GLY A 122 7.64 2.26 1.04
C GLY A 122 8.55 2.41 2.25
N GLY A 123 9.86 2.38 2.02
CA GLY A 123 10.82 2.29 3.11
C GLY A 123 12.27 2.31 2.67
N ALA A 124 13.16 2.15 3.63
CA ALA A 124 14.61 2.10 3.40
C ALA A 124 15.27 1.04 4.30
N THR A 125 14.69 -0.16 4.30
CA THR A 125 15.24 -1.35 4.96
C THR A 125 15.72 -2.37 3.91
N TYR A 126 16.42 -3.41 4.36
CA TYR A 126 16.96 -4.47 3.52
C TYR A 126 16.07 -5.72 3.58
N PHE A 127 16.03 -6.49 2.49
CA PHE A 127 15.28 -7.75 2.45
C PHE A 127 16.00 -8.94 3.10
N ASN A 128 17.23 -8.76 3.55
CA ASN A 128 18.04 -9.81 4.19
C ASN A 128 18.00 -9.78 5.73
N GLN A 129 17.12 -8.99 6.33
CA GLN A 129 16.97 -8.91 7.78
C GLN A 129 16.12 -10.08 8.28
N SER A 130 16.69 -10.92 9.13
CA SER A 130 15.97 -12.02 9.78
C SER A 130 14.89 -11.47 10.71
N ASN A 131 13.71 -12.09 10.66
CA ASN A 131 12.51 -11.66 11.38
C ASN A 131 12.11 -10.22 11.03
N GLY A 132 12.46 -9.76 9.82
CA GLY A 132 12.30 -8.39 9.36
C GLY A 132 11.08 -8.15 8.47
N TYR A 133 11.11 -7.01 7.77
CA TYR A 133 10.09 -6.58 6.81
C TYR A 133 9.82 -7.61 5.72
N ALA A 134 10.89 -8.20 5.15
CA ALA A 134 10.75 -9.19 4.07
C ALA A 134 10.18 -10.52 4.56
N ASP A 135 10.59 -11.01 5.72
CA ASP A 135 10.09 -12.26 6.30
C ASP A 135 8.59 -12.15 6.64
N ALA A 136 8.19 -11.05 7.28
CA ALA A 136 6.78 -10.74 7.54
C ALA A 136 5.99 -10.64 6.22
N GLY A 137 6.56 -9.94 5.23
CA GLY A 137 6.02 -9.80 3.89
C GLY A 137 5.80 -11.15 3.19
N GLN A 138 6.75 -12.07 3.29
CA GLN A 138 6.68 -13.40 2.70
C GLN A 138 5.56 -14.24 3.33
N ILE A 139 5.43 -14.21 4.66
CA ILE A 139 4.34 -14.89 5.37
C ILE A 139 2.99 -14.35 4.91
N ILE A 140 2.81 -13.01 4.95
CA ILE A 140 1.57 -12.35 4.56
C ILE A 140 1.22 -12.62 3.09
N TYR A 141 2.21 -12.56 2.19
CA TYR A 141 2.00 -12.84 0.77
C TYR A 141 1.48 -14.26 0.54
N ASN A 142 2.09 -15.26 1.20
CA ASN A 142 1.66 -16.64 1.09
C ASN A 142 0.24 -16.85 1.65
N LEU A 143 -0.08 -16.23 2.79
CA LEU A 143 -1.43 -16.27 3.36
C LEU A 143 -2.46 -15.64 2.42
N ALA A 144 -2.17 -14.46 1.86
CA ALA A 144 -3.05 -13.79 0.90
C ALA A 144 -3.25 -14.63 -0.39
N VAL A 145 -2.20 -15.29 -0.90
CA VAL A 145 -2.32 -16.21 -2.04
C VAL A 145 -3.27 -17.36 -1.71
N ASN A 146 -3.15 -17.97 -0.52
CA ASN A 146 -4.01 -19.06 -0.08
C ASN A 146 -5.48 -18.62 0.03
N ILE A 147 -5.74 -17.49 0.70
CA ILE A 147 -7.09 -16.91 0.82
C ILE A 147 -7.71 -16.68 -0.57
N ASN A 148 -6.95 -16.14 -1.53
CA ASN A 148 -7.47 -15.95 -2.89
C ASN A 148 -7.65 -17.26 -3.66
N ASN A 149 -6.82 -18.28 -3.43
CA ASN A 149 -6.99 -19.62 -4.03
C ASN A 149 -8.26 -20.32 -3.51
N GLU A 150 -8.67 -20.03 -2.28
CA GLU A 150 -9.94 -20.48 -1.69
C GLU A 150 -11.16 -19.69 -2.22
N GLY A 151 -10.95 -18.74 -3.14
CA GLY A 151 -12.01 -17.94 -3.75
C GLY A 151 -12.42 -16.71 -2.93
N HIS A 152 -11.64 -16.33 -1.91
CA HIS A 152 -11.87 -15.12 -1.14
C HIS A 152 -11.03 -13.96 -1.68
N TYR A 153 -11.69 -12.86 -2.05
CA TYR A 153 -11.00 -11.66 -2.51
C TYR A 153 -10.24 -11.00 -1.35
N TYR A 154 -8.90 -11.02 -1.41
CA TYR A 154 -8.04 -10.43 -0.38
C TYR A 154 -6.89 -9.64 -1.01
N PRO A 155 -6.97 -8.29 -1.07
CA PRO A 155 -6.00 -7.47 -1.77
C PRO A 155 -4.70 -7.24 -1.01
N LEU A 156 -3.62 -7.15 -1.78
CA LEU A 156 -2.32 -6.63 -1.33
C LEU A 156 -1.97 -5.39 -2.14
N TRP A 157 -1.46 -4.37 -1.45
CA TRP A 157 -0.99 -3.13 -2.06
C TRP A 157 0.46 -2.87 -1.68
N GLY A 158 1.35 -2.78 -2.66
CA GLY A 158 2.76 -2.43 -2.47
C GLY A 158 3.07 -1.03 -2.97
N THR A 159 3.70 -0.19 -2.14
CA THR A 159 4.21 1.13 -2.52
C THR A 159 5.73 1.16 -2.39
N CYS A 160 6.45 1.58 -3.43
CA CYS A 160 7.92 1.72 -3.45
C CYS A 160 8.59 0.41 -2.97
N LEU A 161 9.24 0.41 -1.80
CA LEU A 161 9.80 -0.81 -1.18
C LEU A 161 8.77 -1.96 -1.07
N GLY A 162 7.49 -1.66 -0.84
CA GLY A 162 6.43 -2.68 -0.82
C GLY A 162 6.11 -3.27 -2.19
N MET A 163 6.24 -2.49 -3.27
CA MET A 163 6.13 -3.01 -4.64
C MET A 163 7.30 -3.93 -4.96
N GLU A 164 8.51 -3.50 -4.58
CA GLU A 164 9.73 -4.30 -4.68
C GLU A 164 9.60 -5.62 -3.90
N LEU A 165 9.03 -5.55 -2.69
CA LEU A 165 8.79 -6.70 -1.83
C LEU A 165 7.85 -7.72 -2.51
N LEU A 166 6.77 -7.27 -3.16
CA LEU A 166 5.84 -8.17 -3.87
C LEU A 166 6.56 -9.03 -4.92
N ILE A 167 7.51 -8.45 -5.66
CA ILE A 167 8.29 -9.19 -6.66
C ILE A 167 9.35 -10.07 -5.99
N TYR A 168 10.01 -9.57 -4.95
CA TYR A 168 10.98 -10.34 -4.17
C TYR A 168 10.37 -11.63 -3.61
N VAL A 169 9.20 -11.56 -2.98
CA VAL A 169 8.51 -12.73 -2.40
C VAL A 169 7.88 -13.62 -3.46
N ALA A 170 7.40 -13.05 -4.58
CA ALA A 170 6.92 -13.84 -5.72
C ALA A 170 8.03 -14.68 -6.37
N LEU A 171 9.29 -14.25 -6.24
CA LEU A 171 10.47 -14.98 -6.72
C LEU A 171 11.15 -15.82 -5.63
N ASN A 172 10.49 -16.06 -4.50
CA ASN A 172 11.00 -16.80 -3.35
C ASN A 172 12.31 -16.22 -2.80
N GLY A 173 12.35 -14.90 -2.58
CA GLY A 173 13.45 -14.21 -1.93
C GLY A 173 14.64 -13.89 -2.84
N ARG A 174 14.42 -13.86 -4.17
CA ARG A 174 15.47 -13.49 -5.13
C ARG A 174 15.55 -11.99 -5.31
N GLU A 175 16.73 -11.43 -5.07
CA GLU A 175 17.01 -10.03 -5.37
C GLU A 175 17.14 -9.82 -6.89
N VAL A 176 16.34 -8.91 -7.44
CA VAL A 176 16.25 -8.63 -8.88
C VAL A 176 16.15 -7.13 -9.20
N ARG A 177 16.30 -6.28 -8.18
CA ARG A 177 16.29 -4.84 -8.36
C ARG A 177 17.57 -4.35 -8.99
N SER A 178 17.47 -3.27 -9.76
CA SER A 178 18.60 -2.57 -10.35
C SER A 178 18.73 -1.18 -9.72
N ASP A 179 19.95 -0.66 -9.61
CA ASP A 179 20.18 0.73 -9.22
C ASP A 179 19.52 1.70 -10.22
N CYS A 180 18.90 2.76 -9.70
CA CYS A 180 18.32 3.83 -10.51
C CYS A 180 18.41 5.20 -9.83
N SER A 181 18.37 6.26 -10.62
CA SER A 181 18.48 7.65 -10.22
C SER A 181 17.11 8.32 -9.99
N ALA A 182 16.18 7.61 -9.33
CA ALA A 182 14.79 8.03 -9.11
C ALA A 182 14.53 8.68 -7.72
N LYS A 183 15.59 9.01 -6.96
CA LYS A 183 15.46 9.61 -5.63
C LYS A 183 14.99 11.06 -5.70
N ARG A 184 13.84 11.42 -5.11
CA ARG A 184 13.30 12.80 -5.04
C ARG A 184 13.09 13.44 -6.41
N ILE A 185 12.33 12.77 -7.29
CA ILE A 185 11.88 13.35 -8.58
C ILE A 185 10.40 13.12 -8.77
N SER A 186 9.76 14.04 -9.49
CA SER A 186 8.41 13.84 -10.00
C SER A 186 8.46 13.48 -11.48
N THR A 187 7.81 12.37 -11.85
CA THR A 187 7.73 11.84 -13.22
C THR A 187 6.29 11.84 -13.69
N SER A 188 6.08 11.45 -14.95
CA SER A 188 4.79 11.04 -15.48
C SER A 188 4.79 9.52 -15.73
N LEU A 189 3.60 8.95 -15.94
CA LEU A 189 3.39 7.55 -16.25
C LEU A 189 3.26 7.32 -17.77
N ASN A 190 4.12 6.46 -18.31
CA ASN A 190 3.98 5.94 -19.66
C ASN A 190 3.09 4.69 -19.59
N PHE A 191 1.79 4.85 -19.80
CA PHE A 191 0.85 3.73 -19.76
C PHE A 191 1.07 2.73 -20.89
N LYS A 192 0.91 1.44 -20.58
CA LYS A 192 0.81 0.36 -21.56
C LYS A 192 -0.57 0.37 -22.22
N THR A 193 -0.71 -0.40 -23.31
CA THR A 193 -1.97 -0.53 -24.02
C THR A 193 -3.06 -1.18 -23.17
N ASP A 194 -4.31 -0.91 -23.54
CA ASP A 194 -5.52 -1.50 -22.93
C ASP A 194 -5.66 -1.24 -21.42
N ILE A 195 -5.17 -0.08 -20.95
CA ILE A 195 -5.18 0.30 -19.53
C ILE A 195 -6.59 0.28 -18.91
N GLU A 196 -7.61 0.58 -19.72
CA GLU A 196 -9.03 0.55 -19.36
C GLU A 196 -9.53 -0.85 -18.96
N THR A 197 -8.82 -1.91 -19.35
CA THR A 197 -9.13 -3.29 -18.96
C THR A 197 -8.46 -3.72 -17.65
N SER A 198 -7.57 -2.88 -17.09
CA SER A 198 -6.85 -3.19 -15.85
C SER A 198 -7.78 -3.16 -14.64
N LYS A 199 -7.50 -3.97 -13.62
CA LYS A 199 -8.28 -3.95 -12.38
C LYS A 199 -8.10 -2.62 -11.65
N LEU A 200 -6.87 -2.08 -11.70
CA LEU A 200 -6.48 -0.87 -10.98
C LEU A 200 -7.07 0.41 -11.60
N PHE A 201 -7.02 0.56 -12.93
CA PHE A 201 -7.38 1.83 -13.59
C PHE A 201 -8.74 1.82 -14.32
N ARG A 202 -9.44 0.69 -14.44
CA ARG A 202 -10.77 0.65 -15.11
C ARG A 202 -11.83 1.61 -14.57
N ASN A 203 -11.67 2.07 -13.33
CA ASN A 203 -12.57 3.02 -12.68
C ASN A 203 -11.89 4.37 -12.41
N ALA A 204 -10.78 4.67 -13.08
CA ALA A 204 -10.10 5.94 -12.93
C ALA A 204 -11.05 7.10 -13.30
N PRO A 205 -11.06 8.22 -12.54
CA PRO A 205 -11.85 9.38 -12.90
C PRO A 205 -11.49 9.90 -14.29
N SER A 206 -12.47 10.48 -14.98
CA SER A 206 -12.26 11.05 -16.31
C SER A 206 -11.11 12.05 -16.33
N GLY A 207 -10.19 11.92 -17.28
CA GLY A 207 -9.01 12.76 -17.43
C GLY A 207 -7.86 12.47 -16.44
N MET A 208 -8.03 11.57 -15.47
CA MET A 208 -6.97 11.24 -14.51
C MET A 208 -5.76 10.57 -15.20
N LEU A 209 -6.02 9.59 -16.08
CA LEU A 209 -4.96 8.91 -16.82
C LEU A 209 -4.18 9.88 -17.72
N ASP A 210 -4.87 10.85 -18.34
CA ASP A 210 -4.22 11.90 -19.14
C ASP A 210 -3.31 12.78 -18.29
N LYS A 211 -3.76 13.19 -17.08
CA LYS A 211 -2.95 13.97 -16.14
C LYS A 211 -1.71 13.20 -15.69
N LEU A 212 -1.88 11.94 -15.29
CA LEU A 212 -0.78 11.07 -14.89
C LEU A 212 0.21 10.83 -16.04
N SER A 213 -0.26 10.83 -17.29
CA SER A 213 0.58 10.62 -18.47
C SER A 213 1.37 11.86 -18.90
N ARG A 214 0.79 13.06 -18.76
CA ARG A 214 1.36 14.30 -19.29
C ARG A 214 2.08 15.17 -18.25
N SER A 215 1.68 15.07 -16.99
CA SER A 215 2.17 15.94 -15.92
C SER A 215 3.17 15.22 -15.02
N LYS A 216 4.22 15.93 -14.59
CA LYS A 216 5.19 15.41 -13.62
C LYS A 216 4.64 15.48 -12.19
N ILE A 217 3.63 14.65 -11.91
CA ILE A 217 2.89 14.63 -10.62
C ILE A 217 3.09 13.32 -9.83
N VAL A 218 3.87 12.39 -10.36
CA VAL A 218 4.12 11.08 -9.76
C VAL A 218 5.44 11.12 -9.02
N TYR A 219 5.41 11.19 -7.68
CA TYR A 219 6.61 11.38 -6.87
C TYR A 219 7.37 10.08 -6.58
N ASN A 220 8.63 10.04 -6.95
CA ASN A 220 9.55 8.91 -6.75
C ASN A 220 10.62 9.28 -5.73
N SER A 221 10.97 8.34 -4.86
CA SER A 221 12.02 8.50 -3.86
C SER A 221 12.78 7.20 -3.58
N ASN A 222 13.02 6.43 -4.64
CA ASN A 222 13.68 5.13 -4.64
C ASN A 222 15.07 5.21 -5.29
N ILE A 223 16.00 4.38 -4.79
CA ILE A 223 17.34 4.19 -5.37
C ILE A 223 17.45 2.88 -6.15
N PHE A 224 16.47 2.00 -5.96
CA PHE A 224 16.31 0.75 -6.67
C PHE A 224 15.05 0.81 -7.52
N CYS A 225 15.07 0.12 -8.64
CA CYS A 225 13.98 0.05 -9.61
C CYS A 225 13.89 -1.36 -10.21
N LEU A 226 12.76 -1.68 -10.82
CA LEU A 226 12.56 -2.90 -11.59
C LEU A 226 12.39 -2.55 -13.08
N PRO A 227 13.37 -2.82 -13.95
CA PRO A 227 13.18 -2.69 -15.40
C PRO A 227 12.21 -3.76 -15.92
N GLU A 228 11.60 -3.53 -17.09
CA GLU A 228 10.69 -4.53 -17.69
C GLU A 228 11.41 -5.85 -18.00
N GLU A 229 12.68 -5.76 -18.38
CA GLU A 229 13.54 -6.91 -18.64
C GLU A 229 13.61 -7.85 -17.42
N THR A 230 13.58 -7.32 -16.18
CA THR A 230 13.51 -8.15 -14.97
C THR A 230 12.26 -9.02 -14.97
N PHE A 231 11.12 -8.52 -15.46
CA PHE A 231 9.89 -9.31 -15.52
C PHE A 231 9.96 -10.39 -16.60
N GLU A 232 10.58 -10.10 -17.73
CA GLU A 232 10.77 -11.06 -18.84
C GLU A 232 11.71 -12.19 -18.43
N GLN A 233 12.92 -11.86 -17.98
CA GLN A 233 13.97 -12.82 -17.65
C GLN A 233 13.59 -13.76 -16.49
N ASN A 234 12.74 -13.28 -15.57
CA ASN A 234 12.29 -14.07 -14.42
C ASN A 234 10.91 -14.73 -14.65
N GLY A 235 10.33 -14.63 -15.85
CA GLY A 235 9.05 -15.26 -16.20
C GLY A 235 7.83 -14.67 -15.50
N LEU A 236 7.95 -13.47 -14.91
CA LEU A 236 6.92 -12.81 -14.11
C LEU A 236 5.73 -12.32 -14.94
N LEU A 237 5.90 -12.10 -16.25
CA LEU A 237 4.83 -11.61 -17.13
C LEU A 237 3.63 -12.56 -17.25
N LYS A 238 3.79 -13.83 -16.83
CA LYS A 238 2.72 -14.83 -16.73
C LYS A 238 1.75 -14.53 -15.59
N ASP A 239 2.25 -13.96 -14.50
CA ASP A 239 1.51 -13.72 -13.26
C ASP A 239 1.22 -12.25 -13.03
N TRP A 240 2.02 -11.37 -13.64
CA TRP A 240 1.99 -9.92 -13.48
C TRP A 240 1.76 -9.23 -14.82
N ARG A 241 0.95 -8.17 -14.77
CA ARG A 241 0.71 -7.26 -15.88
C ARG A 241 1.33 -5.91 -15.54
N ILE A 242 2.32 -5.49 -16.33
CA ILE A 242 2.86 -4.13 -16.27
C ILE A 242 1.80 -3.18 -16.84
N LEU A 243 1.48 -2.11 -16.10
CA LEU A 243 0.47 -1.12 -16.46
C LEU A 243 1.09 0.20 -16.90
N ALA A 244 2.22 0.60 -16.31
CA ALA A 244 2.92 1.82 -16.68
C ALA A 244 4.41 1.77 -16.31
N THR A 245 5.22 2.53 -17.05
CA THR A 245 6.63 2.80 -16.75
C THR A 245 6.86 4.29 -16.44
N SER A 246 8.01 4.60 -15.86
CA SER A 246 8.57 5.95 -15.80
C SER A 246 10.05 5.90 -16.16
N LYS A 247 10.64 7.07 -16.35
CA LYS A 247 12.09 7.22 -16.56
C LYS A 247 12.71 8.01 -15.42
N ASP A 248 13.88 7.56 -14.98
CA ASP A 248 14.65 8.28 -13.96
C ASP A 248 15.41 9.48 -14.55
N ARG A 249 16.28 10.13 -13.75
CA ARG A 249 17.09 11.27 -14.22
C ARG A 249 18.04 10.95 -15.37
N ASN A 250 18.45 9.69 -15.52
CA ASN A 250 19.40 9.22 -16.53
C ASN A 250 18.70 8.53 -17.71
N ASN A 251 17.37 8.69 -17.83
CA ASN A 251 16.52 8.01 -18.81
C ASN A 251 16.48 6.48 -18.67
N PHE A 252 16.87 5.92 -17.52
CA PHE A 252 16.64 4.52 -17.22
C PHE A 252 15.14 4.30 -17.04
N GLU A 253 14.56 3.43 -17.86
CA GLU A 253 13.14 3.10 -17.82
C GLU A 253 12.87 1.97 -16.82
N PHE A 254 11.87 2.17 -15.98
CA PHE A 254 11.48 1.21 -14.95
C PHE A 254 9.97 1.07 -14.84
N VAL A 255 9.52 -0.11 -14.43
CA VAL A 255 8.12 -0.39 -14.12
C VAL A 255 7.70 0.49 -12.95
N SER A 256 6.67 1.30 -13.17
CA SER A 256 6.10 2.20 -12.16
C SER A 256 4.80 1.67 -11.59
N VAL A 257 4.06 0.87 -12.35
CA VAL A 257 2.81 0.25 -11.91
C VAL A 257 2.68 -1.16 -12.49
N PHE A 258 2.31 -2.12 -11.66
CA PHE A 258 1.83 -3.43 -12.09
C PHE A 258 0.61 -3.89 -11.29
N GLU A 259 -0.09 -4.88 -11.82
CA GLU A 259 -1.09 -5.66 -11.09
C GLU A 259 -0.90 -7.16 -11.33
N SER A 260 -1.27 -7.99 -10.37
CA SER A 260 -1.33 -9.44 -10.59
C SER A 260 -2.48 -9.75 -11.54
N ARG A 261 -2.23 -10.65 -12.49
CA ARG A 261 -3.25 -11.15 -13.41
C ARG A 261 -4.29 -11.98 -12.68
N LYS A 262 -3.86 -12.84 -11.74
CA LYS A 262 -4.75 -13.73 -10.99
C LYS A 262 -5.29 -13.08 -9.72
N TYR A 263 -4.44 -12.54 -8.87
CA TYR A 263 -4.82 -12.05 -7.55
C TYR A 263 -5.11 -10.54 -7.55
N PRO A 264 -5.82 -10.00 -6.54
CA PRO A 264 -5.99 -8.56 -6.37
C PRO A 264 -4.75 -7.92 -5.72
N PHE A 265 -3.57 -8.15 -6.32
CA PHE A 265 -2.31 -7.59 -5.84
C PHE A 265 -1.86 -6.47 -6.77
N TYR A 266 -1.42 -5.37 -6.18
CA TYR A 266 -1.10 -4.13 -6.88
C TYR A 266 0.22 -3.57 -6.40
N GLY A 267 1.04 -3.04 -7.31
CA GLY A 267 2.32 -2.43 -6.99
C GLY A 267 2.48 -1.09 -7.69
N VAL A 268 2.89 -0.06 -6.94
CA VAL A 268 3.28 1.26 -7.45
C VAL A 268 4.67 1.63 -6.94
N GLN A 269 5.58 2.07 -7.82
CA GLN A 269 6.96 2.40 -7.42
C GLN A 269 7.03 3.78 -6.77
N PHE A 270 6.13 4.66 -7.18
CA PHE A 270 5.97 6.02 -6.66
C PHE A 270 5.14 6.05 -5.38
N HIS A 271 5.07 7.23 -4.76
CA HIS A 271 4.44 7.47 -3.46
C HIS A 271 3.15 8.30 -3.57
N PRO A 272 1.98 7.67 -3.81
CA PRO A 272 0.70 8.39 -3.90
C PRO A 272 0.30 9.07 -2.58
N GLU A 273 0.81 8.59 -1.44
CA GLU A 273 0.48 9.12 -0.12
C GLU A 273 1.11 10.49 0.15
N LYS A 274 2.21 10.83 -0.53
CA LYS A 274 3.03 12.00 -0.18
C LYS A 274 2.41 13.32 -0.60
N ALA A 275 1.78 13.37 -1.77
CA ALA A 275 1.18 14.59 -2.32
C ALA A 275 0.17 15.23 -1.35
N ASN A 276 -0.57 14.41 -0.60
CA ASN A 276 -1.57 14.87 0.35
C ASN A 276 -1.04 15.06 1.79
N PHE A 277 0.02 14.36 2.19
CA PHE A 277 0.31 14.17 3.63
C PHE A 277 1.75 14.43 4.08
N GLU A 278 2.70 14.66 3.16
CA GLU A 278 4.11 14.92 3.49
C GLU A 278 4.56 16.28 2.95
N PHE A 279 4.85 17.23 3.86
CA PHE A 279 5.13 18.64 3.51
C PHE A 279 6.55 19.11 3.86
N ARG A 280 7.45 18.19 4.23
CA ARG A 280 8.83 18.55 4.59
C ARG A 280 9.63 18.92 3.33
N GLU A 281 10.56 19.87 3.46
CA GLU A 281 11.39 20.47 2.40
C GLU A 281 12.36 19.52 1.64
N GLN A 282 12.24 18.20 1.80
CA GLN A 282 13.14 17.24 1.16
C GLN A 282 12.65 16.81 -0.22
N GLY A 283 12.73 17.71 -1.19
CA GLY A 283 12.48 17.47 -2.61
C GLY A 283 11.17 18.07 -3.13
N ASP A 284 11.01 18.04 -4.46
CA ASP A 284 9.86 18.60 -5.16
C ASP A 284 8.65 17.64 -5.13
N ILE A 285 8.14 17.34 -3.93
CA ILE A 285 6.87 16.60 -3.77
C ILE A 285 5.77 17.45 -4.44
N PRO A 286 5.04 16.89 -5.42
CA PRO A 286 4.02 17.63 -6.13
C PRO A 286 2.79 17.77 -5.22
N HIS A 287 2.42 19.02 -4.93
CA HIS A 287 1.23 19.40 -4.17
C HIS A 287 0.20 20.14 -5.04
N SER A 288 0.30 20.00 -6.38
CA SER A 288 -0.68 20.58 -7.29
C SER A 288 -2.04 19.89 -7.15
N LEU A 289 -3.12 20.56 -7.57
CA LEU A 289 -4.47 19.98 -7.54
C LEU A 289 -4.51 18.62 -8.26
N ASP A 290 -3.81 18.50 -9.39
CA ASP A 290 -3.76 17.26 -10.16
C ASP A 290 -3.03 16.12 -9.43
N ALA A 291 -2.13 16.43 -8.48
CA ALA A 291 -1.40 15.42 -7.71
C ALA A 291 -2.17 14.90 -6.49
N ILE A 292 -3.21 15.62 -6.05
CA ILE A 292 -3.98 15.31 -4.83
C ILE A 292 -5.38 14.71 -5.11
N THR A 293 -5.88 14.85 -6.33
CA THR A 293 -7.17 14.32 -6.82
C THR A 293 -7.05 12.92 -7.41
#